data_AF-B9Z4W9-F1
#
_entry.id   AF-B9Z4W9-F1
#
_cell.length_a   1.000
_cell.length_b   1.000
_cell.length_c   1.000
_cell.angle_alpha   90.00
_cell.angle_beta   90.00
_cell.angle_gamma   90.00
#
_symmetry.space_group_name_H-M   'P 1'
#
loop_
_entity.id
_entity.type
_entity.pdbx_description
1 polymer ?
#
loop_
_entity_poly.entity_id
_entity_poly.type
_entity_poly.pdbx_seq_one_letter_code
_entity_poly.pdbx_strand_id
1 'polypeptide(L)'
;MPRLRPSVETELGTEIQCAKCGEFWPAEKDFFYFHKGRPHSWCKDCYSNDPKIIAKNLRHKQLAAARYEAKKQKDSNHANHPKPA
;
A
#
# COMPACT_ATOMS: atom_id res chain seq x y z
N MET A 1 -0.45 2.28 -28.91
CA MET A 1 0.63 1.34 -28.54
C MET A 1 0.70 1.25 -27.03
N PRO A 2 0.50 0.07 -26.39
CA PRO A 2 0.80 -0.07 -24.97
C PRO A 2 2.30 0.18 -24.79
N ARG A 3 2.67 1.15 -23.94
CA ARG A 3 4.08 1.42 -23.64
C ARG A 3 4.59 0.23 -22.83
N LEU A 4 5.33 -0.67 -23.48
CA LEU A 4 6.08 -1.70 -22.76
C LEU A 4 7.10 -1.01 -21.87
N ARG A 5 7.14 -1.44 -20.60
CA ARG A 5 8.10 -0.95 -19.62
C ARG A 5 9.47 -1.56 -19.95
N PRO A 6 10.55 -0.77 -20.03
CA PRO A 6 11.89 -1.31 -20.26
C PRO A 6 12.30 -2.30 -19.16
N SER A 7 12.90 -3.40 -19.58
CA SER A 7 13.43 -4.45 -18.71
C SER A 7 14.78 -4.94 -19.24
N VAL A 8 15.66 -5.37 -18.34
CA VAL A 8 16.98 -5.93 -18.64
C VAL A 8 17.09 -7.28 -17.94
N GLU A 9 17.57 -8.30 -18.65
CA GLU A 9 17.86 -9.60 -18.06
C GLU A 9 19.32 -9.62 -17.62
N THR A 10 19.58 -9.93 -16.35
CA THR A 10 20.93 -10.04 -15.78
C THR A 10 21.16 -11.46 -15.27
N GLU A 11 22.40 -11.79 -14.89
CA GLU A 11 22.73 -13.10 -14.29
C GLU A 11 22.00 -13.33 -12.94
N LEU A 12 21.51 -12.26 -12.30
CA LEU A 12 20.74 -12.31 -11.06
C LEU A 12 19.22 -12.33 -11.30
N GLY A 13 18.78 -12.18 -12.56
CA GLY A 13 17.37 -12.17 -12.97
C GLY A 13 16.94 -10.89 -13.68
N THR A 14 15.63 -10.74 -13.87
CA THR A 14 15.03 -9.61 -14.59
C THR A 14 14.99 -8.35 -13.74
N GLU A 15 15.53 -7.25 -14.25
CA GLU A 15 15.39 -5.90 -13.71
C GLU A 15 14.44 -5.07 -14.57
N ILE A 16 13.65 -4.19 -13.94
CA ILE A 16 12.63 -3.38 -14.60
C ILE A 16 12.74 -1.91 -14.23
N GLN A 17 12.60 -1.01 -15.21
CA GLN A 17 12.82 0.42 -15.00
C GLN A 17 11.68 1.10 -14.24
N CYS A 18 11.92 1.69 -13.08
CA CYS A 18 10.94 2.48 -12.35
C CYS A 18 10.50 3.70 -13.18
N ALA A 19 9.20 3.86 -13.43
CA ALA A 19 8.68 4.97 -14.23
C ALA A 19 8.70 6.33 -13.51
N LYS A 20 9.14 6.39 -12.23
CA LYS A 20 9.24 7.62 -11.43
C LYS A 20 10.68 8.11 -11.32
N CYS A 21 11.62 7.27 -10.87
CA CYS A 21 13.03 7.64 -10.75
C CYS A 21 13.87 7.30 -11.98
N GLY A 22 13.39 6.41 -12.87
CA GLY A 22 14.12 6.01 -14.08
C GLY A 22 15.18 4.93 -13.86
N GLU A 23 15.38 4.45 -12.63
CA GLU A 23 16.36 3.41 -12.31
C GLU A 23 15.81 2.00 -12.53
N PHE A 24 16.70 1.06 -12.83
CA PHE A 24 16.39 -0.35 -12.93
C PHE A 24 16.53 -1.00 -11.55
N TRP A 25 15.52 -1.82 -11.22
CA TRP A 25 15.49 -2.57 -9.98
C TRP A 25 15.01 -3.99 -10.26
N PRO A 26 15.45 -5.00 -9.50
CA PRO A 26 14.98 -6.37 -9.66
C PRO A 26 13.46 -6.45 -9.65
N ALA A 27 12.89 -7.25 -10.57
CA ALA A 27 11.45 -7.46 -10.71
C ALA A 27 10.89 -8.37 -9.61
N GLU A 28 11.26 -8.07 -8.36
CA GLU A 28 10.96 -8.86 -7.18
C GLU A 28 10.12 -8.08 -6.18
N LYS A 29 9.51 -8.81 -5.25
CA LYS A 29 8.61 -8.26 -4.23
C LYS A 29 9.30 -7.32 -3.27
N ASP A 30 10.63 -7.33 -3.19
CA ASP A 30 11.38 -6.43 -2.32
C ASP A 30 11.42 -5.01 -2.88
N PHE A 31 11.52 -4.86 -4.20
CA PHE A 31 11.64 -3.56 -4.87
C PHE A 31 10.31 -3.05 -5.45
N PHE A 32 9.33 -3.92 -5.71
CA PHE A 32 8.03 -3.54 -6.27
C PHE A 32 6.86 -4.10 -5.47
N TYR A 33 5.78 -3.33 -5.39
CA TYR A 33 4.47 -3.86 -5.04
C TYR A 33 3.91 -4.68 -6.21
N PHE A 34 3.28 -5.82 -5.94
CA PHE A 34 2.68 -6.66 -6.97
C PHE A 34 1.15 -6.58 -6.94
N HIS A 35 0.54 -6.48 -8.12
CA HIS A 35 -0.90 -6.57 -8.28
C HIS A 35 -1.22 -7.52 -9.44
N LYS A 36 -2.07 -8.53 -9.19
CA LYS A 36 -2.44 -9.56 -10.18
C LYS A 36 -1.21 -10.21 -10.85
N GLY A 37 -0.18 -10.51 -10.06
CA GLY A 37 1.06 -11.13 -10.54
C GLY A 37 1.98 -10.21 -11.33
N ARG A 38 1.69 -8.91 -11.46
CA ARG A 38 2.54 -7.95 -12.17
C ARG A 38 3.12 -6.90 -11.21
N PRO A 39 4.39 -6.50 -11.39
CA PRO A 39 5.00 -5.44 -10.60
C PRO A 39 4.37 -4.08 -10.93
N HIS A 40 4.20 -3.25 -9.91
CA HIS A 40 3.76 -1.86 -10.03
C HIS A 40 4.76 -1.05 -10.87
N SER A 41 4.30 -0.01 -11.56
CA SER A 41 5.14 0.82 -12.46
C SER A 41 6.26 1.59 -11.74
N TRP A 42 6.12 1.81 -10.44
CA TRP A 42 7.07 2.54 -9.60
C TRP A 42 7.68 1.60 -8.56
N CYS A 43 8.97 1.77 -8.25
CA CYS A 43 9.62 1.08 -7.14
C CYS A 43 8.95 1.45 -5.81
N LYS A 44 9.12 0.60 -4.79
CA LYS A 44 8.52 0.80 -3.47
C LYS A 44 8.90 2.14 -2.84
N ASP A 45 10.13 2.59 -3.00
CA ASP A 45 10.58 3.86 -2.43
C ASP A 45 9.83 5.04 -3.07
N CYS A 46 9.78 5.08 -4.40
CA CYS A 46 9.00 6.08 -5.12
C CYS A 46 7.51 6.02 -4.78
N TYR A 47 6.96 4.81 -4.63
CA TYR A 47 5.56 4.62 -4.25
C TYR A 47 5.27 5.11 -2.83
N SER A 48 6.15 4.80 -1.88
CA SER A 48 5.94 5.09 -0.46
C SER A 48 6.18 6.56 -0.12
N ASN A 49 7.08 7.21 -0.87
CA ASN A 49 7.39 8.63 -0.72
C ASN A 49 6.46 9.55 -1.53
N ASP A 50 5.54 9.00 -2.35
CA ASP A 50 4.62 9.83 -3.11
C ASP A 50 3.59 10.51 -2.19
N PRO A 51 3.45 11.85 -2.22
CA PRO A 51 2.56 12.58 -1.31
C PRO A 51 1.10 12.11 -1.36
N LYS A 52 0.62 11.65 -2.53
CA LYS A 52 -0.76 11.16 -2.67
C LYS A 52 -0.93 9.82 -1.98
N ILE A 53 0.06 8.94 -2.08
CA ILE A 53 0.07 7.65 -1.41
C ILE A 53 0.17 7.85 0.11
N ILE A 54 1.03 8.75 0.57
CA ILE A 54 1.16 9.10 1.98
C ILE A 54 -0.18 9.62 2.52
N ALA A 55 -0.79 10.63 1.87
CA ALA A 55 -2.07 11.19 2.29
C ALA A 55 -3.19 10.15 2.32
N LYS A 56 -3.24 9.27 1.31
CA LYS A 56 -4.17 8.14 1.25
C LYS A 56 -3.97 7.22 2.46
N ASN A 57 -2.75 6.78 2.73
CA ASN A 57 -2.43 5.87 3.83
C ASN A 57 -2.78 6.48 5.20
N LEU A 58 -2.48 7.77 5.40
CA LEU A 58 -2.86 8.51 6.59
C LEU A 58 -4.38 8.52 6.80
N ARG A 59 -5.15 8.84 5.75
CA ARG A 59 -6.62 8.81 5.80
C ARG A 59 -7.14 7.43 6.17
N HIS A 60 -6.61 6.37 5.56
CA HIS A 60 -7.00 5.00 5.89
C HIS A 60 -6.71 4.64 7.35
N LYS A 61 -5.55 5.06 7.89
CA LYS A 61 -5.18 4.85 9.29
C LYS A 61 -6.11 5.60 10.25
N GLN A 62 -6.45 6.85 9.96
CA GLN A 62 -7.40 7.64 10.75
C GLN A 62 -8.80 7.01 10.76
N LEU A 63 -9.30 6.58 9.61
CA LEU A 63 -10.61 5.91 9.51
C LEU A 63 -10.63 4.59 10.29
N ALA A 64 -9.54 3.82 10.25
CA ALA A 64 -9.43 2.59 11.03
C ALA A 64 -9.44 2.86 12.55
N ALA A 65 -8.70 3.89 13.00
CA ALA A 65 -8.68 4.30 14.40
C ALA A 65 -10.07 4.76 14.89
N ALA A 66 -10.74 5.64 14.12
CA ALA A 66 -12.09 6.10 14.46
C ALA A 66 -13.10 4.95 14.55
N ARG A 67 -13.00 3.95 13.65
CA ARG A 67 -13.85 2.75 13.70
C ARG A 67 -13.58 1.91 14.94
N TYR A 68 -12.32 1.76 15.33
CA TYR A 68 -11.94 1.05 16.55
C TYR A 68 -12.50 1.74 17.80
N GLU A 69 -12.36 3.06 17.90
CA GLU A 69 -12.88 3.85 19.01
C GLU A 69 -14.41 3.80 19.09
N ALA A 70 -15.10 3.95 17.97
CA ALA A 70 -16.56 3.83 17.93
C ALA A 70 -17.05 2.45 18.36
N LYS A 71 -16.33 1.38 18.00
CA LYS A 71 -16.64 0.02 18.48
C LYS A 71 -16.42 -0.09 19.99
N LYS A 72 -15.28 0.38 20.49
CA LYS A 72 -14.97 0.38 21.93
C LYS A 72 -16.02 1.11 22.75
N GLN A 73 -16.45 2.30 22.31
CA GLN A 73 -17.52 3.06 22.98
C GLN A 73 -18.85 2.31 22.97
N LYS A 74 -19.23 1.67 21.86
CA LYS A 74 -20.45 0.83 21.80
C LYS A 74 -20.40 -0.35 22.77
N ASP A 75 -19.26 -1.04 22.81
CA ASP A 75 -19.05 -2.18 23.71
C ASP A 75 -19.13 -1.74 25.18
N SER A 76 -18.52 -0.59 25.53
CA SER A 76 -18.65 0.01 26.85
C SER A 76 -20.08 0.46 27.18
N ASN A 77 -20.80 1.08 26.24
CA ASN A 77 -22.17 1.54 26.47
C ASN A 77 -23.17 0.39 26.60
N HIS A 78 -22.95 -0.74 25.90
CA HIS A 78 -23.73 -1.96 26.06
C HIS A 78 -23.54 -2.59 27.44
N ALA A 79 -22.31 -2.56 27.98
CA ALA A 79 -22.02 -3.05 29.33
C ALA A 79 -22.66 -2.20 30.44
N ASN A 80 -23.01 -0.93 30.16
CA ASN A 80 -23.57 0.01 31.14
C ASN A 80 -25.10 0.17 31.06
N HIS A 81 -25.82 -0.58 30.21
CA HIS A 81 -27.29 -0.62 30.26
C HIS A 81 -27.75 -1.65 31.30
N PRO A 82 -28.30 -1.25 32.47
CA PRO A 82 -28.90 -2.19 33.39
C PRO A 82 -30.12 -2.86 32.73
N LYS A 83 -30.23 -4.19 32.87
CA LYS A 83 -31.43 -4.94 32.47
C LYS A 83 -32.65 -4.34 33.19
N PRO A 84 -33.74 -4.01 32.48
CA PRO A 84 -34.99 -3.71 33.16
C PRO A 84 -35.42 -4.96 33.95
N ALA A 85 -35.81 -4.72 35.21
CA ALA A 85 -36.25 -5.73 36.17
C ALA A 85 -37.60 -6.34 35.78
#